data_AF-A0A9D7NT45-F1
#
_entry.id   AF-A0A9D7NT45-F1
#
_cell.length_a   1.000
_cell.length_b   1.000
_cell.length_c   1.000
_cell.angle_alpha   90.00
_cell.angle_beta   90.00
_cell.angle_gamma   90.00
#
_symmetry.space_group_name_H-M   'P 1'
#
loop_
_entity.id
_entity.type
_entity.pdbx_description
1 polymer ?
#
loop_
_entity_poly.entity_id
_entity_poly.type
_entity_poly.pdbx_seq_one_letter_code
_entity_poly.pdbx_strand_id
1 'polypeptide(L)'
;MGYGSVSPASKRISVTYSTTAHAKALQWLTPQQTADRTFPFLFTQGQAILTRTWIPIQDSPGIRLTYTARVKVPKELMALMSATNPQERSIDGSYTFRMDQPIPAYLIALAVGDLGFIPIGQRTGVYAEQSMVKKAAWEFADMERMLLVAEELYGPYRWERYDVIVLPPSFPFGGMENPRLTFATPTIIAGDRSLTSLIAHELAHSWSGNLVTNATWNDFWLNEGFTVYFENRICEAVYGEDRALMLQVLGRQELERTLADLSHEGHVHDTHLRLDLSGRDPDDGMTDVAYEKGFAFLKMLESKVGRPKFDAFLRSYFDEYAFQSMTTDAFLEHLDVELLAPNKVVVDVAAWVDGPGLPIDALIPNYTGFNDVDDELARWLSGISAGELRTADWNAFQWIHFLRHLPRGLTQDQMTELDNTFLLTQSGNAEILAAWFEQCIRNDHDPAYPGLDRFLTSVGRRKFLLPLYSELMNTEKGKLMARTIYQQARPNYHAVAVRSLDELLVWKDNKPTVSF
;
A
#
# COMPACT_ATOMS: atom_id res chain seq x y z
N MET A 1 23.84 -31.55 -19.37
CA MET A 1 24.52 -30.25 -19.13
C MET A 1 25.31 -30.40 -17.84
N GLY A 2 26.63 -30.26 -17.88
CA GLY A 2 27.47 -30.45 -16.70
C GLY A 2 27.26 -29.33 -15.70
N TYR A 3 26.97 -29.67 -14.44
CA TYR A 3 27.01 -28.73 -13.34
C TYR A 3 28.46 -28.27 -13.16
N GLY A 4 28.78 -27.02 -13.50
CA GLY A 4 30.07 -26.44 -13.12
C GLY A 4 30.16 -26.42 -11.60
N SER A 5 31.26 -26.92 -11.03
CA SER A 5 31.46 -26.88 -9.59
C SER A 5 31.66 -25.42 -9.15
N VAL A 6 30.81 -24.96 -8.21
CA VAL A 6 31.05 -23.69 -7.51
C VAL A 6 32.18 -23.93 -6.51
N SER A 7 33.21 -23.09 -6.55
CA SER A 7 34.35 -23.15 -5.63
C SER A 7 34.55 -21.79 -4.95
N PRO A 8 35.32 -21.71 -3.86
CA PRO A 8 35.68 -20.43 -3.24
C PRO A 8 36.36 -19.43 -4.20
N ALA A 9 36.92 -19.89 -5.32
CA ALA A 9 37.53 -19.05 -6.35
C ALA A 9 36.53 -18.52 -7.39
N SER A 10 35.29 -19.04 -7.43
CA SER A 10 34.27 -18.63 -8.40
C SER A 10 33.88 -17.16 -8.19
N LYS A 11 34.11 -16.33 -9.22
CA LYS A 11 33.74 -14.90 -9.20
C LYS A 11 32.44 -14.59 -9.94
N ARG A 12 31.95 -15.52 -10.76
CA ARG A 12 30.72 -15.41 -11.52
C ARG A 12 30.01 -16.76 -11.56
N ILE A 13 28.71 -16.75 -11.33
CA ILE A 13 27.83 -17.90 -11.49
C ILE A 13 26.84 -17.53 -12.58
N SER A 14 26.61 -18.44 -13.53
CA SER A 14 25.59 -18.28 -14.57
C SER A 14 24.59 -19.40 -14.42
N VAL A 15 23.32 -19.05 -14.27
CA VAL A 15 22.22 -20.00 -14.14
C VAL A 15 21.31 -19.83 -15.35
N THR A 16 21.15 -20.90 -16.14
CA THR A 16 20.14 -20.96 -17.19
C THR A 16 18.89 -21.59 -16.58
N TYR A 17 17.77 -20.87 -16.63
CA TYR A 17 16.52 -21.31 -15.99
C TYR A 17 15.30 -20.82 -16.78
N SER A 18 14.13 -21.35 -16.42
CA SER A 18 12.83 -20.84 -16.83
C SER A 18 11.89 -20.82 -15.62
N THR A 19 11.01 -19.84 -15.56
CA THR A 19 9.97 -19.78 -14.53
C THR A 19 8.85 -20.76 -14.87
N THR A 20 7.97 -21.03 -13.90
CA THR A 20 6.76 -21.84 -14.11
C THR A 20 5.52 -20.99 -13.82
N ALA A 21 4.34 -21.52 -14.13
CA ALA A 21 3.06 -20.90 -13.75
C ALA A 21 2.86 -20.77 -12.22
N HIS A 22 3.71 -21.43 -11.41
CA HIS A 22 3.67 -21.37 -9.95
C HIS A 22 4.58 -20.26 -9.37
N ALA A 23 5.23 -19.45 -10.21
CA ALA A 23 6.05 -18.34 -9.75
C ALA A 23 5.18 -17.28 -9.08
N LYS A 24 5.09 -17.33 -7.74
CA LYS A 24 4.20 -16.48 -6.94
C LYS A 24 4.46 -14.97 -7.10
N ALA A 25 5.68 -14.59 -7.48
CA ALA A 25 5.98 -13.19 -7.79
C ALA A 25 5.35 -12.70 -9.09
N LEU A 26 5.02 -13.58 -10.05
CA LEU A 26 4.57 -13.18 -11.37
C LEU A 26 3.05 -13.24 -11.47
N GLN A 27 2.40 -12.11 -11.75
CA GLN A 27 1.00 -12.12 -12.17
C GLN A 27 0.89 -11.98 -13.68
N TRP A 28 0.44 -13.05 -14.34
CA TRP A 28 0.08 -13.05 -15.76
C TRP A 28 -1.40 -12.75 -15.91
N LEU A 29 -1.72 -11.67 -16.61
CA LEU A 29 -3.09 -11.24 -16.91
C LEU A 29 -3.41 -11.49 -18.38
N THR A 30 -4.54 -12.15 -18.59
CA THR A 30 -5.17 -12.24 -19.91
C THR A 30 -5.67 -10.85 -20.34
N PRO A 31 -5.91 -10.61 -21.64
CA PRO A 31 -6.51 -9.36 -22.10
C PRO A 31 -7.78 -9.00 -21.33
N GLN A 32 -8.67 -9.96 -21.02
CA GLN A 32 -9.92 -9.67 -20.31
C GLN A 32 -9.72 -9.04 -18.91
N GLN A 33 -8.56 -9.24 -18.29
CA GLN A 33 -8.21 -8.71 -16.97
C GLN A 33 -7.50 -7.34 -17.03
N THR A 34 -7.23 -6.81 -18.23
CA THR A 34 -6.63 -5.49 -18.44
C THR A 34 -7.71 -4.43 -18.69
N ALA A 35 -7.40 -3.16 -18.44
CA ALA A 35 -8.33 -2.05 -18.63
C ALA A 35 -8.76 -1.91 -20.10
N ASP A 36 -7.81 -2.06 -21.04
CA ASP A 36 -8.05 -1.88 -22.48
C ASP A 36 -8.57 -3.15 -23.17
N ARG A 37 -8.56 -4.30 -22.49
CA ARG A 37 -9.07 -5.61 -22.94
C ARG A 37 -8.47 -6.16 -24.24
N THR A 38 -7.37 -5.59 -24.71
CA THR A 38 -6.77 -5.87 -26.03
C THR A 38 -5.51 -6.72 -25.92
N PHE A 39 -4.63 -6.39 -24.97
CA PHE A 39 -3.35 -7.07 -24.77
C PHE A 39 -3.23 -7.67 -23.37
N PRO A 40 -2.44 -8.75 -23.19
CA PRO A 40 -2.12 -9.25 -21.87
C PRO A 40 -1.23 -8.29 -21.10
N PHE A 41 -1.14 -8.50 -19.79
CA PHE A 41 -0.24 -7.76 -18.91
C PHE A 41 0.56 -8.72 -18.03
N LEU A 42 1.80 -8.38 -17.71
CA LEU A 42 2.60 -9.05 -16.68
C LEU A 42 3.07 -7.99 -15.69
N PHE A 43 2.99 -8.28 -14.40
CA PHE A 43 3.77 -7.55 -13.41
C PHE A 43 4.33 -8.49 -12.35
N THR A 44 5.32 -8.00 -11.61
CA THR A 44 5.95 -8.74 -10.53
C THR A 44 5.68 -8.12 -9.16
N GLN A 45 5.60 -8.94 -8.12
CA GLN A 45 5.67 -8.53 -6.72
C GLN A 45 6.74 -9.37 -6.00
N GLY A 46 7.88 -8.77 -5.67
CA GLY A 46 9.01 -9.46 -5.04
C GLY A 46 8.92 -9.53 -3.52
N GLN A 47 8.35 -8.51 -2.89
CA GLN A 47 8.19 -8.42 -1.44
C GLN A 47 7.18 -9.47 -0.92
N ALA A 48 7.45 -10.19 0.17
CA ALA A 48 8.68 -10.15 0.97
C ALA A 48 9.82 -11.01 0.41
N ILE A 49 9.50 -12.25 0.02
CA ILE A 49 10.48 -13.30 -0.30
C ILE A 49 10.11 -14.04 -1.58
N LEU A 50 9.53 -13.33 -2.54
CA LEU A 50 9.00 -13.91 -3.78
C LEU A 50 9.95 -13.72 -4.96
N THR A 51 10.96 -12.85 -4.90
CA THR A 51 11.93 -12.68 -6.00
C THR A 51 12.61 -14.00 -6.35
N ARG A 52 12.89 -14.86 -5.35
CA ARG A 52 13.41 -16.23 -5.54
C ARG A 52 12.56 -17.12 -6.47
N THR A 53 11.28 -16.80 -6.66
CA THR A 53 10.36 -17.61 -7.47
C THR A 53 10.52 -17.37 -8.96
N TRP A 54 11.21 -16.31 -9.36
CA TRP A 54 11.47 -15.98 -10.76
C TRP A 54 12.92 -15.59 -11.07
N ILE A 55 13.77 -15.38 -10.05
CA ILE A 55 15.21 -15.19 -10.18
C ILE A 55 15.92 -16.04 -9.12
N PRO A 56 16.79 -17.01 -9.50
CA PRO A 56 17.66 -17.71 -8.54
C PRO A 56 18.65 -16.72 -7.90
N ILE A 57 18.36 -16.29 -6.67
CA ILE A 57 19.09 -15.21 -6.00
C ILE A 57 19.11 -15.40 -4.48
N GLN A 58 20.03 -14.71 -3.80
CA GLN A 58 20.00 -14.59 -2.34
C GLN A 58 18.92 -13.60 -1.93
N ASP A 59 17.71 -14.11 -1.73
CA ASP A 59 16.51 -13.32 -1.55
C ASP A 59 16.31 -12.92 -0.08
N SER A 60 17.12 -11.94 0.36
CA SER A 60 17.13 -11.35 1.69
C SER A 60 17.31 -9.83 1.59
N PRO A 61 16.58 -9.02 2.39
CA PRO A 61 16.72 -7.57 2.35
C PRO A 61 18.06 -7.07 2.92
N GLY A 62 18.76 -7.91 3.69
CA GLY A 62 20.13 -7.67 4.15
C GLY A 62 21.22 -7.81 3.08
N ILE A 63 20.87 -8.21 1.85
CA ILE A 63 21.81 -8.39 0.74
C ILE A 63 21.42 -7.47 -0.41
N ARG A 64 22.32 -6.55 -0.77
CA ARG A 64 22.11 -5.58 -1.85
C ARG A 64 22.95 -5.90 -3.07
N LEU A 65 22.42 -5.56 -4.25
CA LEU A 65 23.05 -5.75 -5.55
C LEU A 65 22.64 -4.68 -6.55
N THR A 66 23.52 -4.41 -7.50
CA THR A 66 23.18 -3.69 -8.75
C THR A 66 22.75 -4.71 -9.80
N TYR A 67 21.95 -4.32 -10.80
CA TYR A 67 21.59 -5.23 -11.88
C TYR A 67 21.54 -4.57 -13.26
N THR A 68 21.74 -5.41 -14.27
CA THR A 68 21.44 -5.10 -15.67
C THR A 68 20.58 -6.20 -16.23
N ALA A 69 19.54 -5.84 -16.99
CA ALA A 69 18.64 -6.81 -17.61
C ALA A 69 18.47 -6.52 -19.10
N ARG A 70 18.30 -7.58 -19.88
CA ARG A 70 17.82 -7.50 -21.26
C ARG A 70 16.52 -8.28 -21.34
N VAL A 71 15.45 -7.62 -21.74
CA VAL A 71 14.10 -8.19 -21.76
C VAL A 71 13.58 -8.13 -23.19
N LYS A 72 13.12 -9.27 -23.70
CA LYS A 72 12.45 -9.38 -25.00
C LYS A 72 10.98 -9.65 -24.79
N VAL A 73 10.13 -8.82 -25.38
CA VAL A 73 8.67 -8.92 -25.31
C VAL A 73 8.07 -8.81 -26.72
N PRO A 74 6.78 -9.13 -26.92
CA PRO A 74 6.07 -8.80 -28.17
C PRO A 74 6.23 -7.31 -28.52
N LYS A 75 6.39 -6.99 -29.81
CA LYS A 75 6.68 -5.62 -30.29
C LYS A 75 5.56 -4.62 -29.98
N GLU A 76 4.36 -5.11 -29.71
CA GLU A 76 3.20 -4.34 -29.30
C GLU A 76 3.26 -3.92 -27.82
N LEU A 77 4.20 -4.43 -27.03
CA LEU A 77 4.28 -4.20 -25.59
C LEU A 77 5.52 -3.41 -25.19
N MET A 78 5.39 -2.70 -24.07
CA MET A 78 6.47 -2.01 -23.38
C MET A 78 6.87 -2.81 -22.15
N ALA A 79 8.17 -3.02 -21.96
CA ALA A 79 8.72 -3.54 -20.71
C ALA A 79 9.25 -2.38 -19.88
N LEU A 80 9.00 -2.43 -18.57
CA LEU A 80 9.52 -1.49 -17.58
C LEU A 80 10.08 -2.29 -16.40
N MET A 81 11.13 -1.80 -15.76
CA MET A 81 11.70 -2.40 -14.56
C MET A 81 12.01 -1.33 -13.51
N SER A 82 12.34 -1.72 -12.28
CA SER A 82 12.87 -0.80 -11.26
C SER A 82 14.31 -0.37 -11.60
N ALA A 83 14.45 0.44 -12.66
CA ALA A 83 15.69 0.81 -13.34
C ALA A 83 15.46 2.03 -14.27
N THR A 84 16.45 2.39 -15.09
CA THR A 84 16.25 3.38 -16.18
C THR A 84 15.25 2.83 -17.20
N ASN A 85 14.11 3.51 -17.33
CA ASN A 85 13.00 3.08 -18.18
C ASN A 85 12.87 3.87 -19.49
N PRO A 86 12.38 3.24 -20.57
CA PRO A 86 12.02 3.92 -21.80
C PRO A 86 10.72 4.73 -21.64
N GLN A 87 10.64 5.87 -22.31
CA GLN A 87 9.40 6.68 -22.39
C GLN A 87 8.58 6.39 -23.64
N GLU A 88 9.13 5.59 -24.56
CA GLU A 88 8.50 5.19 -25.82
C GLU A 88 8.71 3.69 -26.06
N ARG A 89 7.82 3.09 -26.84
CA ARG A 89 7.88 1.66 -27.16
C ARG A 89 9.06 1.37 -28.10
N SER A 90 9.77 0.28 -27.83
CA SER A 90 10.81 -0.24 -28.72
C SER A 90 10.19 -0.78 -30.01
N ILE A 91 10.85 -0.53 -31.15
CA ILE A 91 10.40 -0.99 -32.48
C ILE A 91 10.33 -2.52 -32.57
N ASP A 92 11.25 -3.22 -31.91
CA ASP A 92 11.38 -4.68 -32.01
C ASP A 92 10.98 -5.40 -30.72
N GLY A 93 10.59 -4.68 -29.66
CA GLY A 93 10.28 -5.26 -28.35
C GLY A 93 11.51 -5.67 -27.51
N SER A 94 12.71 -5.20 -27.87
CA SER A 94 13.92 -5.39 -27.07
C SER A 94 14.18 -4.20 -26.16
N TYR A 95 14.38 -4.46 -24.87
CA TYR A 95 14.66 -3.45 -23.85
C TYR A 95 15.90 -3.81 -23.05
N THR A 96 16.68 -2.80 -22.65
CA THR A 96 17.83 -2.95 -21.76
C THR A 96 17.65 -2.04 -20.56
N PHE A 97 17.82 -2.59 -19.38
CA PHE A 97 17.67 -1.88 -18.11
C PHE A 97 18.98 -1.92 -17.33
N ARG A 98 19.20 -0.87 -16.55
CA ARG A 98 20.35 -0.72 -15.68
C ARG A 98 19.94 -0.04 -14.38
N MET A 99 20.29 -0.67 -13.27
CA MET A 99 20.16 -0.15 -11.91
C MET A 99 21.56 -0.14 -11.30
N ASP A 100 22.18 1.03 -11.28
CA ASP A 100 23.53 1.25 -10.75
C ASP A 100 23.53 1.43 -9.23
N GLN A 101 22.38 1.75 -8.64
CA GLN A 101 22.22 1.84 -7.19
C GLN A 101 21.98 0.44 -6.60
N PRO A 102 22.67 0.05 -5.52
CA PRO A 102 22.53 -1.29 -4.94
C PRO A 102 21.22 -1.42 -4.14
N ILE A 103 20.39 -2.37 -4.55
CA ILE A 103 19.05 -2.62 -3.98
C ILE A 103 18.94 -4.05 -3.43
N PRO A 104 18.11 -4.29 -2.39
CA PRO A 104 17.70 -5.64 -2.01
C PRO A 104 16.88 -6.33 -3.11
N ALA A 105 16.89 -7.66 -3.12
CA ALA A 105 16.27 -8.46 -4.18
C ALA A 105 14.74 -8.26 -4.32
N TYR A 106 14.04 -7.93 -3.22
CA TYR A 106 12.59 -7.75 -3.25
C TYR A 106 12.15 -6.52 -4.08
N LEU A 107 13.06 -5.58 -4.32
CA LEU A 107 12.84 -4.36 -5.13
C LEU A 107 13.10 -4.55 -6.63
N ILE A 108 13.52 -5.75 -7.07
CA ILE A 108 13.62 -6.05 -8.50
C ILE A 108 12.21 -6.26 -9.04
N ALA A 109 11.78 -5.37 -9.93
CA ALA A 109 10.46 -5.41 -10.53
C ALA A 109 10.50 -5.43 -12.05
N LEU A 110 9.46 -6.03 -12.63
CA LEU A 110 9.18 -6.03 -14.07
C LEU A 110 7.68 -5.81 -14.28
N ALA A 111 7.33 -4.93 -15.22
CA ALA A 111 6.00 -4.79 -15.78
C ALA A 111 6.07 -4.85 -17.31
N VAL A 112 5.10 -5.51 -17.94
CA VAL A 112 4.97 -5.61 -19.39
C VAL A 112 3.51 -5.45 -19.79
N GLY A 113 3.22 -4.50 -20.67
CA GLY A 113 1.86 -4.26 -21.16
C GLY A 113 1.79 -3.27 -22.32
N ASP A 114 0.58 -2.99 -22.80
CA ASP A 114 0.32 -1.90 -23.75
C ASP A 114 0.26 -0.57 -22.98
N LEU A 115 1.44 0.02 -22.76
CA LEU A 115 1.60 1.19 -21.90
C LEU A 115 1.76 2.48 -22.72
N GLY A 116 1.11 3.53 -22.25
CA GLY A 116 1.41 4.92 -22.57
C GLY A 116 2.22 5.57 -21.45
N PHE A 117 2.90 6.68 -21.76
CA PHE A 117 3.67 7.48 -20.81
C PHE A 117 3.29 8.96 -20.90
N ILE A 118 3.13 9.63 -19.75
CA ILE A 118 2.97 11.08 -19.67
C ILE A 118 3.94 11.64 -18.62
N PRO A 119 4.82 12.60 -18.96
CA PRO A 119 5.63 13.30 -17.97
C PRO A 119 4.75 14.20 -17.09
N ILE A 120 5.05 14.25 -15.79
CA ILE A 120 4.36 15.13 -14.82
C ILE A 120 5.24 16.35 -14.50
N GLY A 121 6.51 16.11 -14.21
CA GLY A 121 7.50 17.15 -13.96
C GLY A 121 8.84 16.83 -14.63
N GLN A 122 9.90 17.49 -14.17
CA GLN A 122 11.23 17.36 -14.77
C GLN A 122 11.76 15.93 -14.71
N ARG A 123 11.52 15.23 -13.59
CA ARG A 123 12.01 13.87 -13.35
C ARG A 123 10.94 12.97 -12.74
N THR A 124 9.70 13.28 -13.05
CA THR A 124 8.52 12.49 -12.68
C THR A 124 7.63 12.23 -13.89
N GLY A 125 6.93 11.11 -13.88
CA GLY A 125 6.08 10.67 -14.98
C GLY A 125 5.22 9.48 -14.60
N VAL A 126 4.19 9.25 -15.40
CA VAL A 126 3.27 8.14 -15.17
C VAL A 126 3.20 7.22 -16.40
N TYR A 127 3.21 5.92 -16.14
CA TYR A 127 2.87 4.88 -17.09
C TYR A 127 1.51 4.29 -16.71
N ALA A 128 0.70 3.97 -17.71
CA ALA A 128 -0.52 3.18 -17.52
C ALA A 128 -0.98 2.60 -18.87
N GLU A 129 -2.00 1.75 -18.84
CA GLU A 129 -2.74 1.39 -20.06
C GLU A 129 -3.26 2.64 -20.79
N GLN A 130 -3.47 2.54 -22.10
CA GLN A 130 -3.72 3.71 -22.98
C GLN A 130 -4.97 4.48 -22.56
N SER A 131 -6.04 3.79 -22.13
CA SER A 131 -7.26 4.45 -21.64
C SER A 131 -7.09 5.13 -20.27
N MET A 132 -6.07 4.76 -19.50
CA MET A 132 -5.88 5.18 -18.12
C MET A 132 -4.82 6.27 -17.96
N VAL A 133 -3.83 6.35 -18.85
CA VAL A 133 -2.65 7.22 -18.67
C VAL A 133 -3.00 8.70 -18.46
N LYS A 134 -4.03 9.22 -19.15
CA LYS A 134 -4.48 10.61 -18.96
C LYS A 134 -5.16 10.84 -17.62
N LYS A 135 -5.94 9.87 -17.13
CA LYS A 135 -6.58 9.95 -15.81
C LYS A 135 -5.52 9.88 -14.71
N ALA A 136 -4.59 8.94 -14.83
CA ALA A 136 -3.45 8.81 -13.93
C ALA A 136 -2.60 10.08 -13.87
N ALA A 137 -2.30 10.69 -15.03
CA ALA A 137 -1.53 11.92 -15.09
C ALA A 137 -2.24 13.11 -14.43
N TRP A 138 -3.57 13.18 -14.58
CA TRP A 138 -4.36 14.21 -13.91
C TRP A 138 -4.40 14.00 -12.40
N GLU A 139 -4.53 12.75 -11.95
CA GLU A 139 -4.60 12.38 -10.54
C GLU A 139 -3.29 12.72 -9.83
N PHE A 140 -2.16 12.41 -10.46
CA PHE A 140 -0.83 12.50 -9.86
C PHE A 140 -0.07 13.79 -10.22
N ALA A 141 -0.77 14.85 -10.59
CA ALA A 141 -0.13 16.08 -11.06
C ALA A 141 0.79 16.75 -10.00
N ASP A 142 0.64 16.41 -8.71
CA ASP A 142 1.47 16.94 -7.62
C ASP A 142 2.76 16.14 -7.38
N MET A 143 3.05 15.06 -8.13
CA MET A 143 4.22 14.18 -7.92
C MET A 143 5.55 14.94 -7.85
N GLU A 144 5.80 15.87 -8.78
CA GLU A 144 7.05 16.63 -8.77
C GLU A 144 7.15 17.51 -7.53
N ARG A 145 6.03 18.12 -7.10
CA ARG A 145 5.99 18.93 -5.87
C ARG A 145 6.28 18.07 -4.64
N MET A 146 5.69 16.88 -4.55
CA MET A 146 5.97 15.93 -3.47
C MET A 146 7.46 15.56 -3.43
N LEU A 147 8.07 15.27 -4.59
CA LEU A 147 9.50 14.94 -4.69
C LEU A 147 10.38 16.07 -4.18
N LEU A 148 10.13 17.31 -4.61
CA LEU A 148 10.91 18.47 -4.19
C LEU A 148 10.79 18.74 -2.69
N VAL A 149 9.58 18.61 -2.13
CA VAL A 149 9.33 18.72 -0.69
C VAL A 149 10.05 17.62 0.08
N ALA A 150 9.99 16.37 -0.40
CA ALA A 150 10.70 15.25 0.23
C ALA A 150 12.21 15.50 0.27
N GLU A 151 12.78 16.04 -0.82
CA GLU A 151 14.19 16.40 -0.86
C GLU A 151 14.56 17.52 0.13
N GLU A 152 13.70 18.53 0.23
CA GLU A 152 13.88 19.63 1.19
C GLU A 152 13.86 19.12 2.63
N LEU A 153 13.02 18.14 2.95
CA LEU A 153 12.88 17.57 4.28
C LEU A 153 14.10 16.73 4.67
N TYR A 154 14.40 15.66 3.91
CA TYR A 154 15.33 14.61 4.35
C TYR A 154 16.48 14.31 3.38
N GLY A 155 16.87 15.28 2.54
CA GLY A 155 18.06 15.18 1.69
C GLY A 155 17.75 14.68 0.29
N PRO A 156 18.75 14.53 -0.59
CA PRO A 156 18.53 14.37 -2.03
C PRO A 156 17.80 13.07 -2.42
N TYR A 157 17.03 13.12 -3.50
CA TYR A 157 16.45 11.94 -4.13
C TYR A 157 17.52 11.20 -4.95
N ARG A 158 17.97 10.04 -4.45
CA ARG A 158 19.18 9.35 -4.94
C ARG A 158 18.95 8.36 -6.09
N TRP A 159 17.79 8.37 -6.73
CA TRP A 159 17.39 7.38 -7.75
C TRP A 159 17.21 7.95 -9.16
N GLU A 160 17.68 9.17 -9.41
CA GLU A 160 17.61 9.90 -10.70
C GLU A 160 16.21 10.37 -11.10
N ARG A 161 15.24 9.45 -11.20
CA ARG A 161 13.89 9.68 -11.70
C ARG A 161 12.86 8.91 -10.87
N TYR A 162 11.71 9.52 -10.61
CA TYR A 162 10.59 8.89 -9.90
C TYR A 162 9.37 8.77 -10.83
N ASP A 163 9.19 7.60 -11.43
CA ASP A 163 7.98 7.32 -12.20
C ASP A 163 7.02 6.40 -11.42
N VAL A 164 5.73 6.49 -11.75
CA VAL A 164 4.67 5.62 -11.22
C VAL A 164 4.07 4.85 -12.39
N ILE A 165 3.78 3.56 -12.21
CA ILE A 165 2.94 2.77 -13.12
C ILE A 165 1.62 2.42 -12.43
N VAL A 166 0.50 2.81 -13.05
CA VAL A 166 -0.81 2.35 -12.62
C VAL A 166 -1.05 0.96 -13.19
N LEU A 167 -1.10 -0.03 -12.31
CA LEU A 167 -1.32 -1.43 -12.68
C LEU A 167 -2.79 -1.72 -13.00
N PRO A 168 -3.09 -2.86 -13.61
CA PRO A 168 -4.46 -3.31 -13.79
C PRO A 168 -5.19 -3.53 -12.44
N PRO A 169 -6.54 -3.55 -12.44
CA PRO A 169 -7.33 -3.61 -11.21
C PRO A 169 -7.11 -4.85 -10.33
N SER A 170 -6.48 -5.90 -10.87
CA SER A 170 -6.13 -7.11 -10.12
C SER A 170 -5.02 -6.90 -9.08
N PHE A 171 -4.31 -5.77 -9.08
CA PHE A 171 -3.21 -5.52 -8.13
C PHE A 171 -3.70 -5.58 -6.67
N PRO A 172 -3.12 -6.45 -5.82
CA PRO A 172 -3.70 -6.77 -4.51
C PRO A 172 -3.34 -5.78 -3.39
N PHE A 173 -2.37 -4.89 -3.61
CA PHE A 173 -1.84 -3.94 -2.61
C PHE A 173 -2.22 -2.49 -2.95
N GLY A 174 -1.82 -1.55 -2.08
CA GLY A 174 -1.89 -0.12 -2.38
C GLY A 174 -0.87 0.26 -3.44
N GLY A 175 0.41 0.19 -3.10
CA GLY A 175 1.52 0.34 -4.04
C GLY A 175 2.67 -0.63 -3.72
N MET A 176 3.78 -0.44 -4.41
CA MET A 176 5.07 -1.07 -4.13
C MET A 176 6.17 -0.11 -4.57
N GLU A 177 7.12 0.13 -3.69
CA GLU A 177 8.16 1.16 -3.72
C GLU A 177 9.33 0.84 -4.65
N ASN A 178 9.08 0.05 -5.69
CA ASN A 178 10.03 -0.35 -6.71
C ASN A 178 10.85 0.86 -7.21
N PRO A 179 12.17 0.92 -6.99
CA PRO A 179 12.96 2.13 -7.23
C PRO A 179 12.82 2.59 -8.67
N ARG A 180 12.54 3.89 -8.84
CA ARG A 180 12.32 4.57 -10.13
C ARG A 180 11.03 4.22 -10.87
N LEU A 181 10.26 3.25 -10.38
CA LEU A 181 9.03 2.78 -11.01
C LEU A 181 8.05 2.23 -9.96
N THR A 182 7.51 3.12 -9.13
CA THR A 182 6.50 2.75 -8.13
C THR A 182 5.32 2.07 -8.81
N PHE A 183 4.91 0.92 -8.31
CA PHE A 183 3.67 0.28 -8.74
C PHE A 183 2.52 0.86 -7.92
N ALA A 184 1.42 1.23 -8.56
CA ALA A 184 0.25 1.79 -7.89
C ALA A 184 -1.03 1.08 -8.35
N THR A 185 -1.93 0.84 -7.39
CA THR A 185 -3.29 0.37 -7.66
C THR A 185 -4.09 1.42 -8.46
N PRO A 186 -4.99 1.02 -9.38
CA PRO A 186 -5.87 1.98 -10.04
C PRO A 186 -6.97 2.49 -9.10
N THR A 187 -7.15 1.89 -7.92
CA THR A 187 -8.18 2.30 -6.95
C THR A 187 -7.92 3.67 -6.32
N ILE A 188 -6.73 4.25 -6.48
CA ILE A 188 -6.43 5.63 -6.05
C ILE A 188 -6.76 6.70 -7.11
N ILE A 189 -7.19 6.29 -8.32
CA ILE A 189 -7.65 7.22 -9.36
C ILE A 189 -9.09 7.62 -9.05
N ALA A 190 -9.27 8.50 -8.07
CA ALA A 190 -10.57 8.92 -7.57
C ALA A 190 -11.21 10.05 -8.39
N GLY A 191 -10.42 10.80 -9.17
CA GLY A 191 -10.88 11.96 -9.93
C GLY A 191 -10.93 13.27 -9.13
N ASP A 192 -10.35 13.29 -7.92
CA ASP A 192 -10.30 14.44 -7.02
C ASP A 192 -8.94 14.59 -6.30
N ARG A 193 -7.97 13.70 -6.57
CA ARG A 193 -6.64 13.63 -5.92
C ARG A 193 -6.68 13.33 -4.42
N SER A 194 -7.83 12.92 -3.89
CA SER A 194 -7.99 12.66 -2.46
C SER A 194 -7.16 11.46 -1.96
N LEU A 195 -6.81 10.51 -2.83
CA LEU A 195 -6.10 9.29 -2.46
C LEU A 195 -4.59 9.33 -2.80
N THR A 196 -4.04 10.52 -3.07
CA THR A 196 -2.64 10.72 -3.46
C THR A 196 -1.64 10.64 -2.32
N SER A 197 -2.08 10.49 -1.06
CA SER A 197 -1.14 10.23 0.06
C SER A 197 -0.39 8.92 -0.13
N LEU A 198 -1.00 7.94 -0.83
CA LEU A 198 -0.29 6.74 -1.26
C LEU A 198 0.93 7.08 -2.13
N ILE A 199 0.86 8.06 -3.04
CA ILE A 199 2.03 8.45 -3.83
C ILE A 199 3.11 9.08 -2.95
N ALA A 200 2.72 9.86 -1.93
CA ALA A 200 3.65 10.38 -0.95
C ALA A 200 4.32 9.26 -0.12
N HIS A 201 3.57 8.21 0.22
CA HIS A 201 4.07 7.00 0.89
C HIS A 201 5.14 6.29 0.05
N GLU A 202 4.80 5.95 -1.19
CA GLU A 202 5.71 5.25 -2.09
C GLU A 202 6.95 6.10 -2.42
N LEU A 203 6.80 7.43 -2.47
CA LEU A 203 7.92 8.34 -2.60
C LEU A 203 8.81 8.33 -1.35
N ALA A 204 8.22 8.38 -0.16
CA ALA A 204 8.95 8.36 1.12
C ALA A 204 9.84 7.12 1.27
N HIS A 205 9.39 5.97 0.75
CA HIS A 205 10.21 4.75 0.71
C HIS A 205 11.55 4.91 0.00
N SER A 206 11.68 5.90 -0.89
CA SER A 206 12.95 6.24 -1.54
C SER A 206 14.06 6.62 -0.53
N TRP A 207 13.70 6.91 0.72
CA TRP A 207 14.59 7.05 1.87
C TRP A 207 14.44 5.86 2.84
N SER A 208 13.24 5.60 3.34
CA SER A 208 12.94 4.54 4.32
C SER A 208 12.46 3.24 3.65
N GLY A 209 13.36 2.27 3.51
CA GLY A 209 13.08 0.99 2.86
C GLY A 209 13.94 0.76 1.63
N ASN A 210 14.09 1.74 0.75
CA ASN A 210 14.96 1.61 -0.43
C ASN A 210 16.41 2.00 -0.12
N LEU A 211 16.59 3.19 0.48
CA LEU A 211 17.91 3.75 0.75
C LEU A 211 18.48 3.20 2.06
N VAL A 212 17.69 3.17 3.13
CA VAL A 212 18.00 2.43 4.37
C VAL A 212 16.96 1.33 4.49
N THR A 213 17.38 0.07 4.34
CA THR A 213 16.46 -1.09 4.29
C THR A 213 16.53 -1.88 5.58
N ASN A 214 15.41 -2.37 6.10
CA ASN A 214 15.40 -3.42 7.11
C ASN A 214 16.33 -4.61 6.75
N ALA A 215 17.18 -5.05 7.66
CA ALA A 215 18.11 -6.16 7.40
C ALA A 215 17.40 -7.52 7.38
N THR A 216 16.32 -7.65 8.14
CA THR A 216 15.44 -8.82 8.18
C THR A 216 13.97 -8.39 8.22
N TRP A 217 13.05 -9.29 7.94
CA TRP A 217 11.60 -9.00 8.04
C TRP A 217 11.13 -8.79 9.48
N ASN A 218 11.91 -9.17 10.49
CA ASN A 218 11.62 -8.83 11.89
C ASN A 218 11.75 -7.31 12.15
N ASP A 219 12.53 -6.62 11.32
CA ASP A 219 12.82 -5.18 11.41
C ASP A 219 11.93 -4.36 10.45
N PHE A 220 10.83 -4.94 9.94
CA PHE A 220 10.00 -4.34 8.89
C PHE A 220 9.44 -2.96 9.27
N TRP A 221 9.19 -2.72 10.56
CA TRP A 221 8.75 -1.43 11.07
C TRP A 221 9.73 -0.27 10.78
N LEU A 222 11.03 -0.54 10.59
CA LEU A 222 12.02 0.47 10.22
C LEU A 222 11.79 1.01 8.80
N ASN A 223 11.18 0.21 7.92
CA ASN A 223 10.71 0.71 6.64
C ASN A 223 9.41 1.47 6.88
N GLU A 224 8.37 0.75 7.31
CA GLU A 224 6.99 1.26 7.26
C GLU A 224 6.72 2.40 8.22
N GLY A 225 7.18 2.30 9.47
CA GLY A 225 6.99 3.35 10.46
C GLY A 225 7.63 4.67 10.05
N PHE A 226 8.85 4.60 9.50
CA PHE A 226 9.55 5.76 8.94
C PHE A 226 8.87 6.29 7.68
N THR A 227 8.40 5.40 6.81
CA THR A 227 7.69 5.79 5.59
C THR A 227 6.38 6.49 5.91
N VAL A 228 5.54 5.98 6.82
CA VAL A 228 4.30 6.65 7.23
C VAL A 228 4.60 7.99 7.90
N TYR A 229 5.67 8.08 8.69
CA TYR A 229 6.11 9.36 9.26
C TYR A 229 6.48 10.37 8.17
N PHE A 230 7.23 9.93 7.17
CA PHE A 230 7.66 10.81 6.10
C PHE A 230 6.53 11.14 5.10
N GLU A 231 5.65 10.19 4.79
CA GLU A 231 4.39 10.40 4.06
C GLU A 231 3.60 11.53 4.69
N ASN A 232 3.41 11.46 6.01
CA ASN A 232 2.65 12.45 6.75
C ASN A 232 3.29 13.84 6.65
N ARG A 233 4.62 13.91 6.70
CA ARG A 233 5.39 15.16 6.54
C ARG A 233 5.35 15.74 5.13
N ILE A 234 5.38 14.90 4.10
CA ILE A 234 5.17 15.31 2.71
C ILE A 234 3.75 15.85 2.55
N CYS A 235 2.75 15.13 3.05
CA CYS A 235 1.35 15.57 3.01
C CYS A 235 1.13 16.89 3.75
N GLU A 236 1.73 17.07 4.93
CA GLU A 236 1.69 18.32 5.69
C GLU A 236 2.21 19.50 4.86
N ALA A 237 3.37 19.34 4.22
CA ALA A 237 3.99 20.42 3.45
C ALA A 237 3.32 20.69 2.08
N VAL A 238 2.71 19.68 1.47
CA VAL A 238 2.02 19.83 0.17
C VAL A 238 0.58 20.31 0.35
N TYR A 239 -0.15 19.73 1.29
CA TYR A 239 -1.60 19.88 1.44
C TYR A 239 -2.03 20.57 2.74
N GLY A 240 -1.13 20.80 3.69
CA GLY A 240 -1.39 21.49 4.94
C GLY A 240 -1.53 20.56 6.16
N GLU A 241 -1.45 21.15 7.35
CA GLU A 241 -1.47 20.46 8.63
C GLU A 241 -2.78 19.68 8.86
N ASP A 242 -3.92 20.24 8.50
CA ASP A 242 -5.23 19.58 8.63
C ASP A 242 -5.25 18.24 7.87
N ARG A 243 -4.69 18.20 6.66
CA ARG A 243 -4.58 16.98 5.85
C ARG A 243 -3.72 15.93 6.54
N ALA A 244 -2.59 16.35 7.12
CA ALA A 244 -1.72 15.46 7.85
C ALA A 244 -2.40 14.93 9.13
N LEU A 245 -3.09 15.78 9.89
CA LEU A 245 -3.79 15.38 11.11
C LEU A 245 -4.96 14.42 10.84
N MET A 246 -5.74 14.65 9.77
CA MET A 246 -6.80 13.71 9.35
C MET A 246 -6.23 12.31 9.05
N LEU A 247 -5.10 12.23 8.36
CA LEU A 247 -4.41 10.95 8.10
C LEU A 247 -3.95 10.30 9.42
N GLN A 248 -3.41 11.06 10.36
CA GLN A 248 -2.98 10.53 11.67
C GLN A 248 -4.15 9.95 12.47
N VAL A 249 -5.30 10.64 12.49
CA VAL A 249 -6.49 10.16 13.21
C VAL A 249 -7.01 8.87 12.58
N LEU A 250 -7.11 8.82 11.25
CA LEU A 250 -7.57 7.61 10.57
C LEU A 250 -6.60 6.44 10.72
N GLY A 251 -5.29 6.67 10.59
CA GLY A 251 -4.25 5.65 10.82
C GLY A 251 -4.29 5.11 12.26
N ARG A 252 -4.52 5.99 13.24
CA ARG A 252 -4.73 5.58 14.63
C ARG A 252 -5.95 4.68 14.82
N GLN A 253 -7.07 4.98 14.16
CA GLN A 253 -8.28 4.15 14.21
C GLN A 253 -8.03 2.75 13.60
N GLU A 254 -7.31 2.68 12.47
CA GLU A 254 -6.94 1.39 11.86
C GLU A 254 -6.04 0.57 12.79
N LEU A 255 -5.03 1.21 13.40
CA LEU A 255 -4.16 0.55 14.36
C LEU A 255 -4.94 0.00 15.55
N GLU A 256 -5.83 0.78 16.14
CA GLU A 256 -6.62 0.33 17.30
C GLU A 256 -7.51 -0.86 16.95
N ARG A 257 -8.09 -0.90 15.74
CA ARG A 257 -8.84 -2.07 15.25
C ARG A 257 -7.91 -3.28 15.08
N THR A 258 -6.78 -3.11 14.40
CA THR A 258 -5.80 -4.18 14.17
C THR A 258 -5.24 -4.74 15.49
N LEU A 259 -4.99 -3.90 16.48
CA LEU A 259 -4.58 -4.34 17.82
C LEU A 259 -5.68 -5.14 18.53
N ALA A 260 -6.94 -4.74 18.40
CA ALA A 260 -8.07 -5.46 18.97
C ALA A 260 -8.25 -6.84 18.30
N ASP A 261 -8.16 -6.91 16.97
CA ASP A 261 -8.29 -8.13 16.18
C ASP A 261 -7.16 -9.13 16.54
N LEU A 262 -5.91 -8.68 16.51
CA LEU A 262 -4.75 -9.52 16.89
C LEU A 262 -4.86 -10.02 18.34
N SER A 263 -5.35 -9.17 19.26
CA SER A 263 -5.58 -9.60 20.65
C SER A 263 -6.70 -10.64 20.75
N HIS A 264 -7.78 -10.50 19.97
CA HIS A 264 -8.90 -11.44 19.99
C HIS A 264 -8.51 -12.81 19.41
N GLU A 265 -7.66 -12.82 18.38
CA GLU A 265 -7.18 -14.02 17.71
C GLU A 265 -6.03 -14.72 18.49
N GLY A 266 -5.53 -14.13 19.56
CA GLY A 266 -4.43 -14.68 20.36
C GLY A 266 -3.04 -14.39 19.80
N HIS A 267 -2.93 -13.45 18.85
CA HIS A 267 -1.70 -13.01 18.19
C HIS A 267 -1.11 -11.74 18.84
N VAL A 268 -1.18 -11.62 20.18
CA VAL A 268 -0.69 -10.44 20.91
C VAL A 268 0.79 -10.11 20.63
N HIS A 269 1.61 -11.12 20.32
CA HIS A 269 3.02 -10.92 19.97
C HIS A 269 3.22 -10.23 18.61
N ASP A 270 2.24 -10.28 17.72
CA ASP A 270 2.28 -9.57 16.43
C ASP A 270 1.94 -8.08 16.58
N THR A 271 1.66 -7.63 17.81
CA THR A 271 1.52 -6.20 18.15
C THR A 271 2.85 -5.51 18.50
N HIS A 272 3.97 -6.25 18.47
CA HIS A 272 5.32 -5.72 18.71
C HIS A 272 5.83 -5.05 17.42
N LEU A 273 6.69 -4.02 17.53
CA LEU A 273 7.34 -3.47 16.34
C LEU A 273 8.42 -4.41 15.83
N ARG A 274 9.21 -4.96 16.75
CA ARG A 274 10.15 -6.04 16.44
C ARG A 274 9.40 -7.37 16.49
N LEU A 275 9.26 -7.99 15.33
CA LEU A 275 8.55 -9.26 15.19
C LEU A 275 9.46 -10.46 15.45
N ASP A 276 8.85 -11.62 15.67
CA ASP A 276 9.49 -12.93 15.55
C ASP A 276 8.80 -13.76 14.46
N LEU A 277 9.44 -13.79 13.28
CA LEU A 277 8.95 -14.49 12.09
C LEU A 277 9.67 -15.82 11.85
N SER A 278 10.42 -16.34 12.82
CA SER A 278 11.09 -17.63 12.65
C SER A 278 10.09 -18.75 12.35
N GLY A 279 10.21 -19.36 11.17
CA GLY A 279 9.31 -20.43 10.72
C GLY A 279 7.93 -19.97 10.22
N ARG A 280 7.71 -18.66 10.07
CA ARG A 280 6.46 -18.05 9.60
C ARG A 280 6.59 -17.46 8.20
N ASP A 281 5.46 -17.18 7.55
CA ASP A 281 5.44 -16.40 6.30
C ASP A 281 5.63 -14.92 6.69
N PRO A 282 6.59 -14.17 6.11
CA PRO A 282 6.74 -12.75 6.42
C PRO A 282 5.48 -11.92 6.15
N ASP A 283 4.61 -12.36 5.23
CA ASP A 283 3.32 -11.72 4.99
C ASP A 283 2.44 -11.68 6.26
N ASP A 284 2.63 -12.59 7.22
CA ASP A 284 1.91 -12.64 8.49
C ASP A 284 2.26 -11.44 9.40
N GLY A 285 3.45 -10.87 9.24
CA GLY A 285 3.94 -9.71 9.99
C GLY A 285 3.59 -8.36 9.38
N MET A 286 3.02 -8.34 8.17
CA MET A 286 2.71 -7.12 7.43
C MET A 286 1.32 -6.58 7.82
N THR A 287 1.19 -6.17 9.08
CA THR A 287 -0.02 -5.57 9.64
C THR A 287 0.17 -4.07 9.87
N ASP A 288 -0.92 -3.34 10.16
CA ASP A 288 -0.88 -1.90 10.49
C ASP A 288 0.04 -1.58 11.67
N VAL A 289 0.47 -2.57 12.46
CA VAL A 289 1.41 -2.38 13.57
C VAL A 289 2.74 -1.82 13.07
N ALA A 290 3.34 -2.40 12.02
CA ALA A 290 4.63 -1.93 11.52
C ALA A 290 4.57 -0.47 11.02
N TYR A 291 3.43 -0.09 10.45
CA TYR A 291 3.13 1.22 9.87
C TYR A 291 2.79 2.24 10.96
N GLU A 292 1.69 2.02 11.67
CA GLU A 292 1.04 3.02 12.52
C GLU A 292 1.62 3.06 13.92
N LYS A 293 2.01 1.91 14.50
CA LYS A 293 2.74 1.93 15.78
C LYS A 293 4.17 2.44 15.58
N GLY A 294 4.79 2.12 14.44
CA GLY A 294 6.09 2.67 14.05
C GLY A 294 6.02 4.19 13.89
N PHE A 295 5.00 4.69 13.16
CA PHE A 295 4.68 6.11 13.06
C PHE A 295 4.48 6.77 14.43
N ALA A 296 3.64 6.18 15.28
CA ALA A 296 3.34 6.69 16.61
C ALA A 296 4.60 6.79 17.49
N PHE A 297 5.52 5.82 17.37
CA PHE A 297 6.81 5.85 18.06
C PHE A 297 7.64 7.07 17.61
N LEU A 298 7.77 7.29 16.31
CA LEU A 298 8.51 8.43 15.76
C LEU A 298 7.86 9.79 16.11
N LYS A 299 6.52 9.87 16.11
CA LYS A 299 5.80 11.08 16.58
C LYS A 299 6.02 11.34 18.07
N MET A 300 6.04 10.29 18.89
CA MET A 300 6.35 10.40 20.32
C MET A 300 7.78 10.93 20.50
N LEU A 301 8.76 10.40 19.77
CA LEU A 301 10.13 10.90 19.78
C LEU A 301 10.19 12.39 19.37
N GLU A 302 9.57 12.76 18.24
CA GLU A 302 9.47 14.14 17.77
C GLU A 302 8.92 15.07 18.85
N SER A 303 7.86 14.66 19.56
CA SER A 303 7.24 15.48 20.62
C SER A 303 8.16 15.71 21.81
N LYS A 304 9.05 14.75 22.13
CA LYS A 304 9.99 14.85 23.26
C LYS A 304 11.23 15.67 22.92
N VAL A 305 11.73 15.59 21.69
CA VAL A 305 12.96 16.30 21.28
C VAL A 305 12.69 17.65 20.59
N GLY A 306 11.49 17.82 20.03
CA GLY A 306 11.13 18.92 19.14
C GLY A 306 11.50 18.64 17.68
N ARG A 307 10.59 18.99 16.77
CA ARG A 307 10.71 18.72 15.32
C ARG A 307 12.04 19.16 14.69
N PRO A 308 12.61 20.36 14.95
CA PRO A 308 13.86 20.76 14.32
C PRO A 308 15.03 19.80 14.58
N LYS A 309 15.10 19.22 15.79
CA LYS A 309 16.14 18.25 16.15
C LYS A 309 15.85 16.87 15.56
N PHE A 310 14.57 16.48 15.56
CA PHE A 310 14.16 15.21 14.97
C PHE A 310 14.41 15.18 13.45
N ASP A 311 14.11 16.27 12.75
CA ASP A 311 14.36 16.41 11.31
C ASP A 311 15.86 16.34 10.99
N ALA A 312 16.69 16.99 11.82
CA ALA A 312 18.14 16.92 11.69
C ALA A 312 18.66 15.49 11.89
N PHE A 313 18.12 14.77 12.88
CA PHE A 313 18.43 13.36 13.11
C PHE A 313 18.02 12.48 11.93
N LEU A 314 16.79 12.60 11.42
CA LEU A 314 16.32 11.81 10.27
C LEU A 314 17.14 12.07 9.01
N ARG A 315 17.47 13.33 8.72
CA ARG A 315 18.35 13.68 7.59
C ARG A 315 19.72 13.02 7.75
N SER A 316 20.32 13.13 8.94
CA SER A 316 21.61 12.50 9.22
C SER A 316 21.56 10.98 9.07
N TYR A 317 20.51 10.35 9.62
CA TYR A 317 20.28 8.91 9.54
C TYR A 317 20.21 8.41 8.09
N PHE A 318 19.41 9.06 7.24
CA PHE A 318 19.31 8.65 5.83
C PHE A 318 20.59 8.92 5.02
N ASP A 319 21.35 9.95 5.38
CA ASP A 319 22.62 10.26 4.72
C ASP A 319 23.73 9.28 5.15
N GLU A 320 23.82 8.95 6.43
CA GLU A 320 24.84 8.05 7.00
C GLU A 320 24.65 6.60 6.55
N TYR A 321 23.41 6.12 6.59
CA TYR A 321 23.09 4.73 6.25
C TYR A 321 22.66 4.54 4.79
N ALA A 322 22.97 5.52 3.93
CA ALA A 322 22.64 5.48 2.51
C ALA A 322 23.12 4.19 1.84
N PHE A 323 22.18 3.44 1.26
CA PHE A 323 22.38 2.14 0.62
C PHE A 323 22.86 1.01 1.57
N GLN A 324 22.52 1.10 2.85
CA GLN A 324 22.83 0.08 3.86
C GLN A 324 21.57 -0.64 4.36
N SER A 325 21.77 -1.75 5.06
CA SER A 325 20.70 -2.47 5.74
C SER A 325 20.78 -2.23 7.25
N MET A 326 19.64 -2.11 7.93
CA MET A 326 19.51 -1.71 9.33
C MET A 326 18.75 -2.77 10.13
N THR A 327 19.28 -3.15 11.29
CA THR A 327 18.54 -3.94 12.28
C THR A 327 17.93 -3.02 13.33
N THR A 328 16.89 -3.50 14.02
CA THR A 328 16.30 -2.79 15.15
C THR A 328 17.35 -2.47 16.21
N ASP A 329 18.23 -3.42 16.57
CA ASP A 329 19.27 -3.18 17.59
C ASP A 329 20.25 -2.07 17.19
N ALA A 330 20.73 -2.09 15.94
CA ALA A 330 21.65 -1.05 15.45
C ALA A 330 20.96 0.33 15.37
N PHE A 331 19.69 0.36 14.96
CA PHE A 331 18.90 1.58 14.98
C PHE A 331 18.73 2.13 16.39
N LEU A 332 18.43 1.28 17.39
CA LEU A 332 18.25 1.71 18.77
C LEU A 332 19.55 2.24 19.40
N GLU A 333 20.69 1.66 19.06
CA GLU A 333 22.00 2.19 19.45
C GLU A 333 22.22 3.58 18.83
N HIS A 334 21.99 3.74 17.53
CA HIS A 334 22.12 5.03 16.85
C HIS A 334 21.14 6.08 17.41
N LEU A 335 19.88 5.69 17.67
CA LEU A 335 18.85 6.54 18.27
C LEU A 335 19.29 7.06 19.64
N ASP A 336 19.86 6.21 20.49
CA ASP A 336 20.33 6.62 21.81
C ASP A 336 21.50 7.61 21.71
N VAL A 337 22.52 7.26 20.92
CA VAL A 337 23.76 8.04 20.78
C VAL A 337 23.53 9.39 20.12
N GLU A 338 22.75 9.44 19.05
CA GLU A 338 22.60 10.65 18.22
C GLU A 338 21.39 11.51 18.60
N LEU A 339 20.36 10.94 19.23
CA LEU A 339 19.15 11.67 19.58
C LEU A 339 18.85 11.72 21.08
N LEU A 340 18.75 10.59 21.77
CA LEU A 340 18.20 10.57 23.14
C LEU A 340 19.20 11.09 24.17
N ALA A 341 20.40 10.53 24.23
CA ALA A 341 21.42 10.89 25.21
C ALA A 341 21.88 12.37 25.07
N PRO A 342 22.15 12.91 23.87
CA PRO A 342 22.53 14.32 23.71
C PRO A 342 21.42 15.29 24.15
N ASN A 343 20.16 14.89 23.98
CA ASN A 343 19.00 15.70 24.35
C ASN A 343 18.48 15.43 25.77
N LYS A 344 19.09 14.49 26.50
CA LYS A 344 18.70 14.08 27.86
C LYS A 344 17.23 13.64 27.93
N VAL A 345 16.75 13.00 26.87
CA VAL A 345 15.39 12.48 26.77
C VAL A 345 15.39 11.03 27.23
N VAL A 346 14.46 10.69 28.13
CA VAL A 346 14.28 9.31 28.62
C VAL A 346 12.99 8.75 28.02
N VAL A 347 13.10 7.57 27.40
CA VAL A 347 12.00 6.83 26.78
C VAL A 347 12.13 5.38 27.19
N ASP A 348 11.00 4.74 27.51
CA ASP A 348 10.95 3.28 27.62
C ASP A 348 10.88 2.67 26.20
N VAL A 349 12.03 2.61 25.54
CA VAL A 349 12.15 2.09 24.17
C VAL A 349 11.71 0.63 24.09
N ALA A 350 11.95 -0.16 25.13
CA ALA A 350 11.55 -1.57 25.19
C ALA A 350 10.01 -1.71 25.15
N ALA A 351 9.27 -0.85 25.87
CA ALA A 351 7.81 -0.86 25.80
C ALA A 351 7.28 -0.54 24.38
N TRP A 352 7.97 0.32 23.64
CA TRP A 352 7.60 0.64 22.26
C TRP A 352 7.93 -0.47 21.27
N VAL A 353 9.15 -1.01 21.34
CA VAL A 353 9.67 -1.93 20.32
C VAL A 353 9.27 -3.37 20.59
N ASP A 354 9.39 -3.80 21.85
CA ASP A 354 9.22 -5.19 22.29
C ASP A 354 8.01 -5.36 23.22
N GLY A 355 7.25 -4.30 23.49
CA GLY A 355 6.02 -4.36 24.25
C GLY A 355 4.79 -4.56 23.36
N PRO A 356 3.74 -5.26 23.83
CA PRO A 356 2.49 -5.38 23.10
C PRO A 356 1.66 -4.09 23.15
N GLY A 357 0.75 -3.92 22.19
CA GLY A 357 -0.17 -2.78 22.15
C GLY A 357 0.53 -1.43 22.02
N LEU A 358 -0.11 -0.37 22.53
CA LEU A 358 0.47 0.97 22.54
C LEU A 358 0.90 1.37 23.96
N PRO A 359 2.12 1.90 24.13
CA PRO A 359 2.56 2.45 25.42
C PRO A 359 1.71 3.64 25.88
N ILE A 360 1.71 3.90 27.19
CA ILE A 360 0.89 4.96 27.80
C ILE A 360 1.26 6.37 27.34
N ASP A 361 2.49 6.57 26.85
CA ASP A 361 2.96 7.84 26.31
C ASP A 361 2.79 7.95 24.78
N ALA A 362 2.04 7.02 24.16
CA ALA A 362 1.61 7.15 22.77
C ALA A 362 0.66 8.33 22.62
N LEU A 363 1.05 9.28 21.76
CA LEU A 363 0.22 10.45 21.45
C LEU A 363 -1.10 10.01 20.81
N ILE A 364 -2.18 10.68 21.18
CA ILE A 364 -3.49 10.53 20.56
C ILE A 364 -3.65 11.69 19.59
N PRO A 365 -3.61 11.46 18.27
CA PRO A 365 -3.86 12.51 17.29
C PRO A 365 -5.29 13.02 17.42
N ASN A 366 -5.47 14.31 17.19
CA ASN A 366 -6.77 14.96 17.24
C ASN A 366 -6.89 15.96 16.10
N TYR A 367 -8.01 15.89 15.37
CA TYR A 367 -8.36 16.86 14.34
C TYR A 367 -9.76 17.40 14.64
N THR A 368 -9.84 18.66 15.06
CA THR A 368 -11.10 19.26 15.51
C THR A 368 -12.14 19.38 14.40
N GLY A 369 -11.73 19.37 13.12
CA GLY A 369 -12.67 19.37 11.99
C GLY A 369 -13.47 18.07 11.84
N PHE A 370 -13.13 17.00 12.58
CA PHE A 370 -14.02 15.84 12.72
C PHE A 370 -15.13 16.05 13.76
N ASN A 371 -14.96 16.96 14.72
CA ASN A 371 -16.05 17.32 15.64
C ASN A 371 -17.24 17.93 14.86
N ASP A 372 -16.96 18.75 13.84
CA ASP A 372 -18.01 19.29 12.98
C ASP A 372 -18.75 18.17 12.22
N VAL A 373 -18.04 17.11 11.82
CA VAL A 373 -18.63 15.93 11.17
C VAL A 373 -19.50 15.15 12.17
N ASP A 374 -19.01 14.97 13.39
CA ASP A 374 -19.74 14.29 14.47
C ASP A 374 -21.00 15.07 14.86
N ASP A 375 -20.94 16.41 14.88
CA ASP A 375 -22.09 17.28 15.12
C ASP A 375 -23.14 17.14 14.00
N GLU A 376 -22.74 17.08 12.73
CA GLU A 376 -23.66 16.84 11.62
C GLU A 376 -24.27 15.43 11.66
N LEU A 377 -23.49 14.41 12.03
CA LEU A 377 -24.00 13.06 12.27
C LEU A 377 -25.04 13.06 13.41
N ALA A 378 -24.76 13.74 14.53
CA ALA A 378 -25.70 13.86 15.64
C ALA A 378 -26.99 14.61 15.24
N ARG A 379 -26.86 15.67 14.43
CA ARG A 379 -28.02 16.38 13.85
C ARG A 379 -28.86 15.44 13.00
N TRP A 380 -28.26 14.69 12.08
CA TRP A 380 -28.97 13.73 11.26
C TRP A 380 -29.68 12.66 12.10
N LEU A 381 -28.99 12.07 13.08
CA LEU A 381 -29.57 11.08 14.00
C LEU A 381 -30.72 11.64 14.85
N SER A 382 -30.77 12.96 15.06
CA SER A 382 -31.88 13.63 15.75
C SER A 382 -33.12 13.87 14.88
N GLY A 383 -33.07 13.51 13.58
CA GLY A 383 -34.18 13.62 12.64
C GLY A 383 -34.09 14.79 11.67
N ILE A 384 -32.95 15.50 11.61
CA ILE A 384 -32.68 16.46 10.54
C ILE A 384 -32.44 15.71 9.24
N SER A 385 -32.99 16.22 8.13
CA SER A 385 -32.84 15.55 6.83
C SER A 385 -31.38 15.61 6.33
N ALA A 386 -30.97 14.60 5.58
CA ALA A 386 -29.62 14.53 5.02
C ALA A 386 -29.27 15.75 4.15
N GLY A 387 -30.26 16.30 3.43
CA GLY A 387 -30.09 17.49 2.58
C GLY A 387 -29.85 18.79 3.35
N GLU A 388 -30.08 18.81 4.67
CA GLU A 388 -29.84 19.96 5.55
C GLU A 388 -28.49 19.88 6.30
N LEU A 389 -27.70 18.83 6.04
CA LEU A 389 -26.37 18.67 6.60
C LEU A 389 -25.37 19.58 5.89
N ARG A 390 -24.41 20.09 6.66
CA ARG A 390 -23.36 21.00 6.15
C ARG A 390 -22.17 20.21 5.61
N THR A 391 -22.36 19.57 4.44
CA THR A 391 -21.36 18.66 3.83
C THR A 391 -20.66 19.21 2.59
N ALA A 392 -21.02 20.42 2.13
CA ALA A 392 -20.55 20.97 0.85
C ALA A 392 -19.00 21.10 0.75
N ASP A 393 -18.35 21.39 1.88
CA ASP A 393 -16.88 21.56 1.95
C ASP A 393 -16.17 20.30 2.46
N TRP A 394 -16.88 19.19 2.63
CA TRP A 394 -16.26 17.96 3.11
C TRP A 394 -15.33 17.35 2.07
N ASN A 395 -14.10 17.09 2.51
CA ASN A 395 -13.17 16.27 1.75
C ASN A 395 -13.44 14.77 1.98
N ALA A 396 -12.72 13.92 1.24
CA ALA A 396 -12.90 12.48 1.32
C ALA A 396 -12.68 11.90 2.74
N PHE A 397 -11.76 12.45 3.54
CA PHE A 397 -11.49 11.95 4.89
C PHE A 397 -12.63 12.25 5.85
N GLN A 398 -13.27 13.42 5.72
CA GLN A 398 -14.47 13.75 6.48
C GLN A 398 -15.65 12.84 6.10
N TRP A 399 -15.82 12.53 4.81
CA TRP A 399 -16.79 11.53 4.37
C TRP A 399 -16.50 10.14 4.93
N ILE A 400 -15.25 9.68 4.88
CA ILE A 400 -14.84 8.40 5.46
C ILE A 400 -15.12 8.37 6.97
N HIS A 401 -14.78 9.45 7.69
CA HIS A 401 -15.07 9.60 9.12
C HIS A 401 -16.58 9.50 9.38
N PHE A 402 -17.40 10.28 8.67
CA PHE A 402 -18.87 10.22 8.79
C PHE A 402 -19.42 8.80 8.59
N LEU A 403 -19.02 8.13 7.51
CA LEU A 403 -19.51 6.80 7.14
C LEU A 403 -19.08 5.72 8.14
N ARG A 404 -17.87 5.80 8.69
CA ARG A 404 -17.38 4.84 9.69
C ARG A 404 -18.10 4.97 11.04
N HIS A 405 -18.62 6.15 11.35
CA HIS A 405 -19.32 6.43 12.61
C HIS A 405 -20.84 6.27 12.51
N LEU A 406 -21.38 5.91 11.35
CA LEU A 406 -22.79 5.52 11.23
C LEU A 406 -23.11 4.34 12.17
N PRO A 407 -24.20 4.43 12.97
CA PRO A 407 -24.56 3.37 13.89
C PRO A 407 -25.13 2.15 13.16
N ARG A 408 -25.19 1.01 13.86
CA ARG A 408 -25.95 -0.15 13.40
C ARG A 408 -27.45 0.05 13.64
N GLY A 409 -28.28 -0.61 12.83
CA GLY A 409 -29.73 -0.60 12.98
C GLY A 409 -30.42 0.60 12.33
N LEU A 410 -29.77 1.23 11.35
CA LEU A 410 -30.39 2.28 10.52
C LEU A 410 -31.54 1.69 9.70
N THR A 411 -32.61 2.46 9.54
CA THR A 411 -33.76 2.04 8.72
C THR A 411 -33.42 2.09 7.24
N GLN A 412 -34.17 1.35 6.42
CA GLN A 412 -34.03 1.43 4.97
C GLN A 412 -34.28 2.84 4.43
N ASP A 413 -35.21 3.59 5.04
CA ASP A 413 -35.50 4.98 4.66
C ASP A 413 -34.31 5.89 4.95
N GLN A 414 -33.65 5.72 6.11
CA GLN A 414 -32.44 6.47 6.46
C GLN A 414 -31.27 6.18 5.50
N MET A 415 -31.02 4.91 5.20
CA MET A 415 -29.98 4.51 4.25
C MET A 415 -30.26 5.05 2.84
N THR A 416 -31.52 4.96 2.39
CA THR A 416 -31.97 5.47 1.10
C THR A 416 -31.85 6.99 1.02
N GLU A 417 -32.17 7.70 2.11
CA GLU A 417 -32.04 9.15 2.19
C GLU A 417 -30.58 9.59 2.02
N LEU A 418 -29.64 8.97 2.75
CA LEU A 418 -28.21 9.25 2.61
C LEU A 418 -27.71 8.99 1.20
N ASP A 419 -28.04 7.85 0.61
CA ASP A 419 -27.57 7.49 -0.72
C ASP A 419 -28.13 8.42 -1.80
N ASN A 420 -29.43 8.74 -1.75
CA ASN A 420 -30.04 9.63 -2.74
C ASN A 420 -29.54 11.07 -2.61
N THR A 421 -29.22 11.51 -1.39
CA THR A 421 -28.76 12.88 -1.15
C THR A 421 -27.30 13.06 -1.57
N PHE A 422 -26.43 12.10 -1.22
CA PHE A 422 -24.99 12.23 -1.38
C PHE A 422 -24.39 11.35 -2.48
N LEU A 423 -25.22 10.55 -3.16
CA LEU A 423 -24.83 9.68 -4.28
C LEU A 423 -23.70 8.71 -3.91
N LEU A 424 -23.75 8.16 -2.69
CA LEU A 424 -22.67 7.38 -2.08
C LEU A 424 -22.36 6.11 -2.90
N THR A 425 -23.39 5.40 -3.36
CA THR A 425 -23.29 4.21 -4.22
C THR A 425 -22.70 4.52 -5.59
N GLN A 426 -22.69 5.79 -6.02
CA GLN A 426 -22.11 6.23 -7.30
C GLN A 426 -20.77 6.96 -7.15
N SER A 427 -20.21 7.02 -5.93
CA SER A 427 -18.92 7.68 -5.68
C SER A 427 -17.80 7.12 -6.57
N GLY A 428 -16.95 8.00 -7.09
CA GLY A 428 -15.72 7.62 -7.81
C GLY A 428 -14.57 7.25 -6.88
N ASN A 429 -14.71 7.48 -5.57
CA ASN A 429 -13.68 7.25 -4.57
C ASN A 429 -13.85 5.86 -3.93
N ALA A 430 -12.86 5.00 -4.10
CA ALA A 430 -12.90 3.62 -3.62
C ALA A 430 -12.95 3.49 -2.09
N GLU A 431 -12.35 4.41 -1.33
CA GLU A 431 -12.39 4.41 0.14
C GLU A 431 -13.80 4.81 0.64
N ILE A 432 -14.44 5.80 0.00
CA ILE A 432 -15.83 6.16 0.29
C ILE A 432 -16.77 5.00 -0.05
N LEU A 433 -16.63 4.39 -1.23
CA LEU A 433 -17.44 3.24 -1.63
C LEU A 433 -17.31 2.08 -0.64
N ALA A 434 -16.07 1.74 -0.24
CA ALA A 434 -15.85 0.66 0.71
C ALA A 434 -16.49 0.95 2.06
N ALA A 435 -16.28 2.16 2.62
CA ALA A 435 -16.91 2.56 3.88
C ALA A 435 -18.44 2.56 3.79
N TRP A 436 -19.02 3.04 2.68
CA TRP A 436 -20.45 3.03 2.46
C TRP A 436 -21.01 1.61 2.34
N PHE A 437 -20.41 0.76 1.50
CA PHE A 437 -20.91 -0.60 1.29
C PHE A 437 -20.80 -1.47 2.54
N GLU A 438 -19.79 -1.26 3.39
CA GLU A 438 -19.71 -1.90 4.70
C GLU A 438 -20.95 -1.56 5.54
N GLN A 439 -21.39 -0.30 5.53
CA GLN A 439 -22.62 0.12 6.20
C GLN A 439 -23.89 -0.42 5.53
N CYS A 440 -23.93 -0.53 4.20
CA CYS A 440 -25.04 -1.17 3.49
C CYS A 440 -25.20 -2.64 3.89
N ILE A 441 -24.10 -3.39 3.99
CA ILE A 441 -24.15 -4.79 4.40
C ILE A 441 -24.63 -4.91 5.86
N ARG A 442 -24.08 -4.08 6.76
CA ARG A 442 -24.46 -4.07 8.19
C ARG A 442 -25.93 -3.78 8.44
N ASN A 443 -26.55 -2.94 7.60
CA ASN A 443 -27.93 -2.49 7.75
C ASN A 443 -28.88 -3.16 6.73
N ASP A 444 -28.44 -4.22 6.04
CA ASP A 444 -29.19 -4.96 5.02
C ASP A 444 -29.83 -4.08 3.94
N HIS A 445 -29.07 -3.12 3.39
CA HIS A 445 -29.57 -2.14 2.43
C HIS A 445 -29.50 -2.65 0.97
N ASP A 446 -30.55 -3.35 0.54
CA ASP A 446 -30.68 -3.97 -0.79
C ASP A 446 -30.41 -3.07 -1.99
N PRO A 447 -30.88 -1.81 -2.03
CA PRO A 447 -30.65 -0.92 -3.18
C PRO A 447 -29.17 -0.71 -3.55
N ALA A 448 -28.25 -0.83 -2.59
CA ALA A 448 -26.82 -0.65 -2.82
C ALA A 448 -26.11 -1.91 -3.35
N TYR A 449 -26.72 -3.10 -3.27
CA TYR A 449 -26.06 -4.36 -3.62
C TYR A 449 -25.66 -4.51 -5.09
N PRO A 450 -26.40 -3.98 -6.09
CA PRO A 450 -25.89 -3.91 -7.46
C PRO A 450 -24.62 -3.06 -7.59
N GLY A 451 -24.46 -2.03 -6.74
CA GLY A 451 -23.23 -1.24 -6.65
C GLY A 451 -22.08 -2.02 -6.03
N LEU A 452 -22.34 -2.70 -4.90
CA LEU A 452 -21.39 -3.57 -4.22
C LEU A 452 -20.85 -4.68 -5.15
N ASP A 453 -21.74 -5.35 -5.90
CA ASP A 453 -21.37 -6.40 -6.86
C ASP A 453 -20.41 -5.86 -7.94
N ARG A 454 -20.73 -4.70 -8.54
CA ARG A 454 -19.83 -4.03 -9.50
C ARG A 454 -18.49 -3.66 -8.87
N PHE A 455 -18.50 -3.16 -7.64
CA PHE A 455 -17.27 -2.77 -6.94
C PHE A 455 -16.37 -3.99 -6.72
N LEU A 456 -16.88 -5.04 -6.06
CA LEU A 456 -16.13 -6.27 -5.78
C LEU A 456 -15.65 -6.99 -7.04
N THR A 457 -16.43 -6.99 -8.13
CA THR A 457 -16.00 -7.60 -9.40
C THR A 457 -14.97 -6.79 -10.19
N SER A 458 -14.78 -5.51 -9.82
CA SER A 458 -13.88 -4.58 -10.53
C SER A 458 -12.55 -4.31 -9.82
N VAL A 459 -12.43 -4.55 -8.52
CA VAL A 459 -11.21 -4.28 -7.73
C VAL A 459 -10.56 -5.56 -7.21
N GLY A 460 -9.24 -5.60 -7.11
CA GLY A 460 -8.48 -6.74 -6.58
C GLY A 460 -7.80 -6.48 -5.22
N ARG A 461 -7.91 -5.26 -4.67
CA ARG A 461 -7.17 -4.82 -3.49
C ARG A 461 -7.74 -5.42 -2.20
N ARG A 462 -6.93 -6.19 -1.46
CA ARG A 462 -7.37 -6.88 -0.23
C ARG A 462 -7.98 -5.95 0.82
N LYS A 463 -7.47 -4.71 0.93
CA LYS A 463 -7.98 -3.66 1.83
C LYS A 463 -9.49 -3.44 1.67
N PHE A 464 -10.03 -3.59 0.46
CA PHE A 464 -11.47 -3.46 0.21
C PHE A 464 -12.19 -4.81 0.23
N LEU A 465 -11.55 -5.85 -0.33
CA LEU A 465 -12.18 -7.15 -0.44
C LEU A 465 -12.43 -7.80 0.92
N LEU A 466 -11.40 -7.89 1.78
CA LEU A 466 -11.50 -8.67 3.02
C LEU A 466 -12.55 -8.11 3.97
N PRO A 467 -12.61 -6.80 4.28
CA PRO A 467 -13.64 -6.28 5.19
C PRO A 467 -15.06 -6.50 4.65
N LEU A 468 -15.30 -6.25 3.37
CA LEU A 468 -16.63 -6.40 2.76
C LEU A 468 -17.07 -7.86 2.69
N TYR A 469 -16.19 -8.79 2.30
CA TYR A 469 -16.51 -10.21 2.34
C TYR A 469 -16.70 -10.72 3.77
N SER A 470 -15.87 -10.30 4.73
CA SER A 470 -16.03 -10.68 6.13
C SER A 470 -17.36 -10.21 6.71
N GLU A 471 -17.77 -8.97 6.41
CA GLU A 471 -19.06 -8.46 6.86
C GLU A 471 -20.24 -9.19 6.20
N LEU A 472 -20.15 -9.54 4.90
CA LEU A 472 -21.15 -10.37 4.23
C LEU A 472 -21.31 -11.75 4.89
N MET A 473 -20.24 -12.31 5.44
CA MET A 473 -20.26 -13.63 6.08
C MET A 473 -21.03 -13.67 7.39
N ASN A 474 -21.45 -12.52 7.94
CA ASN A 474 -22.19 -12.43 9.19
C ASN A 474 -23.68 -12.85 9.07
N THR A 475 -24.23 -12.99 7.87
CA THR A 475 -25.65 -13.38 7.65
C THR A 475 -25.79 -14.47 6.59
N GLU A 476 -26.88 -15.27 6.61
CA GLU A 476 -27.09 -16.31 5.59
C GLU A 476 -27.31 -15.74 4.18
N LYS A 477 -28.02 -14.61 4.08
CA LYS A 477 -28.19 -13.85 2.84
C LYS A 477 -26.84 -13.35 2.32
N GLY A 478 -26.04 -12.73 3.18
CA GLY A 478 -24.71 -12.23 2.84
C GLY A 478 -23.74 -13.33 2.44
N LYS A 479 -23.75 -14.50 3.11
CA LYS A 479 -22.94 -15.68 2.71
C LYS A 479 -23.27 -16.15 1.30
N LEU A 480 -24.55 -16.17 0.91
CA LEU A 480 -24.96 -16.53 -0.44
C LEU A 480 -24.44 -15.50 -1.44
N MET A 481 -24.64 -14.21 -1.17
CA MET A 481 -24.14 -13.12 -2.00
C MET A 481 -22.62 -13.17 -2.17
N ALA A 482 -21.88 -13.29 -1.07
CA ALA A 482 -20.42 -13.42 -1.07
C ALA A 482 -19.95 -14.53 -2.03
N ARG A 483 -20.56 -15.72 -1.94
CA ARG A 483 -20.22 -16.84 -2.83
C ARG A 483 -20.55 -16.55 -4.29
N THR A 484 -21.70 -15.94 -4.58
CA THR A 484 -22.11 -15.60 -5.94
C THR A 484 -21.18 -14.56 -6.57
N ILE A 485 -20.91 -13.47 -5.86
CA ILE A 485 -20.01 -12.40 -6.32
C ILE A 485 -18.60 -12.98 -6.49
N TYR A 486 -18.11 -13.73 -5.51
CA TYR A 486 -16.78 -14.32 -5.56
C TYR A 486 -16.61 -15.30 -6.72
N GLN A 487 -17.63 -16.10 -7.06
CA GLN A 487 -17.58 -16.99 -8.21
C GLN A 487 -17.28 -16.23 -9.52
N GLN A 488 -17.81 -15.01 -9.67
CA GLN A 488 -17.60 -14.17 -10.84
C GLN A 488 -16.28 -13.39 -10.77
N ALA A 489 -15.92 -12.89 -9.60
CA ALA A 489 -14.76 -12.02 -9.39
C ALA A 489 -13.44 -12.80 -9.25
N ARG A 490 -13.47 -14.03 -8.71
CA ARG A 490 -12.28 -14.84 -8.41
C ARG A 490 -11.30 -14.99 -9.59
N PRO A 491 -11.75 -15.21 -10.85
CA PRO A 491 -10.82 -15.26 -11.99
C PRO A 491 -10.05 -13.96 -12.25
N ASN A 492 -10.55 -12.82 -11.75
CA ASN A 492 -9.93 -11.50 -11.94
C ASN A 492 -9.01 -11.10 -10.77
N TYR A 493 -9.08 -11.80 -9.64
CA TYR A 493 -8.27 -11.50 -8.46
C TYR A 493 -6.84 -12.04 -8.56
N HIS A 494 -5.90 -11.36 -7.91
CA HIS A 494 -4.54 -11.85 -7.70
C HIS A 494 -4.53 -13.09 -6.78
N ALA A 495 -3.57 -13.99 -7.00
CA ALA A 495 -3.44 -15.24 -6.25
C ALA A 495 -3.42 -15.05 -4.71
N VAL A 496 -2.79 -13.96 -4.23
CA VAL A 496 -2.79 -13.57 -2.80
C VAL A 496 -4.20 -13.22 -2.30
N ALA A 497 -4.99 -12.46 -3.06
CA ALA A 497 -6.38 -12.16 -2.70
C ALA A 497 -7.26 -13.43 -2.78
N VAL A 498 -7.05 -14.27 -3.79
CA VAL A 498 -7.72 -15.59 -3.92
C VAL A 498 -7.42 -16.48 -2.72
N ARG A 499 -6.15 -16.57 -2.27
CA ARG A 499 -5.77 -17.36 -1.09
C ARG A 499 -6.55 -16.91 0.15
N SER A 500 -6.52 -15.62 0.46
CA SER A 500 -7.22 -15.07 1.63
C SER A 500 -8.74 -15.26 1.55
N LEU A 501 -9.34 -15.09 0.37
CA LEU A 501 -10.79 -15.24 0.20
C LEU A 501 -11.24 -16.71 0.11
N ASP A 502 -10.42 -17.60 -0.43
CA ASP A 502 -10.69 -19.05 -0.41
C ASP A 502 -10.73 -19.56 1.03
N GLU A 503 -9.82 -19.09 1.88
CA GLU A 503 -9.80 -19.38 3.32
C GLU A 503 -11.05 -18.81 4.01
N LEU A 504 -11.32 -17.51 3.84
CA LEU A 504 -12.46 -16.81 4.46
C LEU A 504 -13.82 -17.44 4.08
N LEU A 505 -14.00 -17.77 2.79
CA LEU A 505 -15.27 -18.30 2.27
C LEU A 505 -15.39 -19.82 2.41
N VAL A 506 -14.33 -20.48 2.88
CA VAL A 506 -14.17 -21.95 2.86
C VAL A 506 -14.47 -22.48 1.44
N TRP A 507 -13.83 -21.85 0.46
CA TRP A 507 -14.04 -22.15 -0.95
C TRP A 507 -13.42 -23.50 -1.28
N LYS A 508 -14.26 -24.47 -1.63
CA LYS A 508 -13.82 -25.74 -2.20
C LYS A 508 -13.92 -25.61 -3.71
N ASP A 509 -12.85 -25.90 -4.43
CA ASP A 509 -12.83 -25.97 -5.90
C ASP A 509 -13.82 -27.07 -6.38
N ASN A 510 -15.11 -26.76 -6.42
CA ASN A 510 -16.09 -27.55 -7.13
C ASN A 510 -15.86 -27.28 -8.62
N LYS A 511 -14.94 -28.00 -9.26
CA LYS A 511 -15.02 -28.21 -10.71
C LYS A 511 -16.27 -29.05 -10.96
N PRO A 512 -17.35 -28.53 -11.59
CA PRO A 512 -18.32 -29.44 -12.18
C PRO A 512 -17.59 -30.17 -13.31
N THR A 513 -17.56 -31.50 -13.27
CA THR A 513 -17.28 -32.28 -14.48
C THR A 513 -18.37 -31.99 -15.48
N VAL A 514 -18.07 -31.17 -16.48
CA VAL A 514 -18.87 -31.08 -17.69
C VAL A 514 -18.21 -32.02 -18.70
N SER A 515 -18.78 -33.21 -18.84
CA SER A 515 -18.66 -34.01 -20.06
C SER A 515 -19.22 -33.17 -21.21
N PHE A 516 -18.47 -33.08 -22.31
CA PHE A 516 -18.91 -32.40 -23.54
C PHE A 516 -20.30 -32.82 -23.99
#